data_AF-A0A6V8PLU1-F1
#
_entry.id   AF-A0A6V8PLU1-F1
#
_cell.length_a   1.000
_cell.length_b   1.000
_cell.length_c   1.000
_cell.angle_alpha   90.00
_cell.angle_beta   90.00
_cell.angle_gamma   90.00
#
_symmetry.space_group_name_H-M   'P 1'
#
loop_
_entity.id
_entity.type
_entity.pdbx_description
1 polymer ?
#
loop_
_entity_poly.entity_id
_entity_poly.type
_entity_poly.pdbx_seq_one_letter_code
_entity_poly.pdbx_strand_id
1 'polypeptide(L)'
;MRLMPLKRNILITGLPGIGKTTLIKKIAEELKAFHPVGFYTTEIREAGIRKGFELISLDGRSGILSHTDIESPYRVGKYRVDLRGFEYFLDSTAFLDPSTTVIIIDEIGKMECLSPKFKNLIKAILNSEKLVLATIALKGSG
;
A
#
# COMPACT_ATOMS: atom_id res chain seq x y z
N MET A 1 -4.65 33.42 14.43
CA MET A 1 -4.75 32.08 15.04
C MET A 1 -4.76 31.05 13.92
N ARG A 2 -3.62 30.41 13.62
CA ARG A 2 -3.54 29.39 12.56
C ARG A 2 -4.18 28.13 13.13
N LEU A 3 -5.37 27.77 12.68
CA LEU A 3 -5.95 26.45 12.97
C LEU A 3 -4.88 25.42 12.61
N MET A 4 -4.47 24.59 13.58
CA MET A 4 -3.66 23.43 13.25
C MET A 4 -4.51 22.60 12.27
N PRO A 5 -4.01 22.28 11.06
CA PRO A 5 -4.75 21.43 10.16
C PRO A 5 -5.03 20.12 10.88
N LEU A 6 -6.31 19.73 10.96
CA LEU A 6 -6.71 18.40 11.47
C LEU A 6 -5.80 17.36 10.83
N LYS A 7 -5.13 16.53 11.64
CA LYS A 7 -4.30 15.44 11.14
C LYS A 7 -5.21 14.50 10.35
N ARG A 8 -5.01 14.45 9.03
CA ARG A 8 -5.83 13.64 8.09
C ARG A 8 -5.23 12.27 7.80
N ASN A 9 -4.34 11.78 8.68
CA ASN A 9 -3.67 10.49 8.51
C ASN A 9 -4.24 9.49 9.51
N ILE A 10 -4.93 8.47 9.01
CA ILE A 10 -5.46 7.35 9.79
C ILE A 10 -4.57 6.13 9.50
N LEU A 11 -3.81 5.71 10.51
CA LEU A 11 -2.93 4.54 10.42
C LEU A 11 -3.54 3.39 11.22
N ILE A 12 -3.86 2.30 10.53
CA ILE A 12 -4.43 1.08 11.13
C ILE A 12 -3.33 0.05 11.31
N THR A 13 -3.20 -0.51 12.50
CA THR A 13 -2.25 -1.59 12.76
C THR A 13 -2.91 -2.77 13.45
N GLY A 14 -2.22 -3.90 13.43
CA GLY A 14 -2.71 -5.15 13.99
C GLY A 14 -1.90 -6.34 13.48
N LEU A 15 -2.11 -7.49 14.11
CA LEU A 15 -1.41 -8.73 13.77
C LEU A 15 -1.60 -9.09 12.27
N PRO A 16 -0.64 -9.79 11.65
CA PRO A 16 -0.84 -10.39 10.34
C PRO A 16 -2.10 -11.28 10.32
N GLY A 17 -2.89 -11.21 9.25
CA GLY A 17 -4.09 -12.03 9.10
C GLY A 17 -5.33 -11.60 9.91
N ILE A 18 -5.27 -10.52 10.70
CA ILE A 18 -6.41 -10.05 11.52
C ILE A 18 -7.57 -9.43 10.72
N GLY A 19 -7.42 -9.28 9.39
CA GLY A 19 -8.46 -8.72 8.52
C GLY A 19 -8.30 -7.24 8.17
N LYS A 20 -7.10 -6.65 8.30
CA LYS A 20 -6.81 -5.26 7.90
C LYS A 20 -7.20 -4.99 6.44
N THR A 21 -6.75 -5.83 5.51
CA THR A 21 -7.11 -5.74 4.10
C THR A 21 -8.61 -5.81 3.86
N THR A 22 -9.32 -6.67 4.59
CA THR A 22 -10.79 -6.75 4.52
C THR A 22 -11.46 -5.46 4.96
N LEU A 23 -10.97 -4.84 6.05
CA LEU A 23 -11.45 -3.54 6.52
C LEU A 23 -11.19 -2.45 5.47
N ILE A 24 -9.97 -2.39 4.93
CA ILE A 24 -9.59 -1.41 3.91
C ILE A 24 -10.46 -1.51 2.66
N LYS A 25 -10.73 -2.72 2.16
CA LYS A 25 -11.62 -2.93 1.01
C LYS A 25 -13.03 -2.41 1.27
N LYS A 26 -13.58 -2.66 2.46
CA LYS A 26 -14.90 -2.12 2.85
C LYS A 26 -14.89 -0.60 2.89
N ILE A 27 -13.85 0.01 3.48
CA ILE A 27 -13.74 1.47 3.52
C ILE A 27 -13.59 2.06 2.12
N ALA A 28 -12.82 1.43 1.23
CA ALA A 28 -12.68 1.88 -0.16
C ALA A 28 -14.02 1.88 -0.91
N GLU A 29 -14.86 0.87 -0.68
CA GLU A 29 -16.21 0.83 -1.28
C GLU A 29 -17.13 1.91 -0.69
N GLU A 30 -17.16 2.09 0.63
CA GLU A 30 -17.95 3.15 1.28
C GLU A 30 -17.51 4.56 0.83
N LEU A 31 -16.23 4.74 0.51
CA LEU A 31 -15.66 6.01 0.06
C LEU A 31 -15.65 6.17 -1.46
N LYS A 32 -16.26 5.27 -2.23
CA LYS A 32 -16.20 5.26 -3.70
C LYS A 32 -16.60 6.58 -4.36
N ALA A 33 -17.58 7.30 -3.80
CA ALA A 33 -18.01 8.61 -4.29
C ALA A 33 -16.90 9.70 -4.23
N PHE A 34 -15.91 9.52 -3.36
CA PHE A 34 -14.74 10.40 -3.24
C PHE A 34 -13.59 10.01 -4.18
N HIS A 35 -13.77 8.97 -5.00
CA HIS A 35 -12.79 8.48 -5.96
C HIS A 35 -11.40 8.26 -5.31
N PRO A 36 -11.31 7.41 -4.27
CA PRO A 36 -10.06 7.19 -3.56
C PRO A 36 -8.99 6.61 -4.49
N VAL A 37 -7.75 7.05 -4.30
CA VAL A 37 -6.58 6.58 -5.05
C VAL A 37 -5.69 5.73 -4.16
N GLY A 38 -5.14 4.66 -4.72
CA GLY A 38 -4.12 3.86 -4.06
C GLY A 38 -4.31 2.38 -4.33
N PHE A 39 -3.92 1.53 -3.39
CA PHE A 39 -3.89 0.09 -3.58
C PHE A 39 -4.06 -0.68 -2.28
N TYR A 40 -4.40 -1.96 -2.44
CA TYR A 40 -4.29 -2.97 -1.40
C TYR A 40 -3.50 -4.18 -1.89
N THR A 41 -2.92 -4.91 -0.95
CA THR A 41 -2.13 -6.11 -1.23
C THR A 41 -2.94 -7.38 -0.95
N THR A 42 -2.84 -8.38 -1.81
CA THR A 42 -3.44 -9.70 -1.62
C THR A 42 -2.39 -10.80 -1.69
N GLU A 43 -2.67 -11.94 -1.05
CA GLU A 43 -1.76 -13.08 -1.09
C GLU A 43 -1.96 -13.88 -2.38
N ILE A 44 -0.85 -14.17 -3.07
CA ILE A 44 -0.82 -15.16 -4.14
C ILE A 44 -0.66 -16.54 -3.49
N ARG A 45 -1.63 -17.44 -3.69
CA ARG A 45 -1.63 -18.79 -3.13
C ARG A 45 -1.80 -19.84 -4.21
N GLU A 46 -0.98 -20.89 -4.14
CA GLU A 46 -1.06 -22.08 -5.00
C GLU A 46 -1.14 -23.32 -4.10
N ALA A 47 -2.12 -24.20 -4.34
CA ALA A 47 -2.37 -25.38 -3.51
C ALA A 47 -2.40 -25.07 -1.99
N GLY A 48 -2.95 -23.92 -1.60
CA GLY A 48 -3.03 -23.45 -0.20
C GLY A 48 -1.75 -22.82 0.35
N ILE A 49 -0.62 -22.91 -0.36
CA ILE A 49 0.67 -22.37 0.05
C ILE A 49 0.80 -20.93 -0.47
N ARG A 50 1.19 -20.01 0.42
CA ARG A 50 1.51 -18.63 0.01
C ARG A 50 2.82 -18.59 -0.78
N LYS A 51 2.70 -18.11 -2.02
CA LYS A 51 3.77 -17.98 -3.01
C LYS A 51 4.22 -16.54 -3.22
N GLY A 52 3.37 -15.57 -2.95
CA GLY A 52 3.71 -14.17 -3.14
C GLY A 52 2.63 -13.21 -2.68
N PHE A 53 2.76 -11.98 -3.16
CA PHE A 53 1.89 -10.87 -2.88
C PHE A 53 1.64 -10.05 -4.16
N GLU A 54 0.38 -9.76 -4.43
CA GLU A 54 -0.09 -8.97 -5.57
C GLU A 54 -0.66 -7.65 -5.08
N LEU A 55 -0.33 -6.55 -5.76
CA LEU A 55 -0.90 -5.22 -5.58
C LEU A 55 -2.12 -5.10 -6.47
N ILE A 56 -3.21 -4.59 -5.92
CA ILE A 56 -4.41 -4.24 -6.67
C ILE A 56 -4.71 -2.76 -6.42
N SER A 57 -4.71 -1.94 -7.47
CA SER A 57 -5.11 -0.55 -7.36
C SER A 57 -6.63 -0.43 -7.23
N LEU A 58 -7.10 0.69 -6.69
CA LEU A 58 -8.54 0.96 -6.56
C LEU A 58 -9.25 1.19 -7.90
N ASP A 59 -8.50 1.39 -8.99
CA ASP A 59 -9.02 1.43 -10.37
C ASP A 59 -8.93 0.08 -11.09
N GLY A 60 -8.56 -1.01 -10.39
CA GLY A 60 -8.64 -2.38 -10.89
C GLY A 60 -7.40 -2.90 -11.61
N ARG A 61 -6.32 -2.13 -11.72
CA ARG A 61 -5.03 -2.62 -12.22
C ARG A 61 -4.36 -3.49 -11.17
N SER A 62 -3.53 -4.43 -11.62
CA SER A 62 -2.73 -5.25 -10.73
C SER A 62 -1.26 -5.33 -11.12
N GLY A 63 -0.43 -5.73 -10.17
CA GLY A 63 0.99 -5.97 -10.37
C GLY A 63 1.56 -6.84 -9.26
N ILE A 64 2.60 -7.61 -9.55
CA ILE A 64 3.24 -8.46 -8.54
C ILE A 64 4.15 -7.59 -7.67
N LEU A 65 3.97 -7.61 -6.34
CA LEU A 65 4.93 -7.01 -5.41
C LEU A 65 6.09 -7.97 -5.13
N SER A 66 5.77 -9.23 -4.85
CA SER A 66 6.78 -10.24 -4.57
C SER A 66 6.29 -11.65 -4.84
N HIS A 67 7.23 -12.56 -5.13
CA HIS A 67 6.96 -13.97 -5.37
C HIS A 67 8.17 -14.81 -4.97
N THR A 68 7.98 -16.11 -4.73
CA THR A 68 9.12 -17.02 -4.49
C THR A 68 9.96 -17.25 -5.75
N ASP A 69 9.34 -17.07 -6.93
CA ASP A 69 9.90 -17.50 -8.21
C ASP A 69 10.42 -16.31 -9.06
N ILE A 70 10.43 -15.10 -8.50
CA ILE A 70 11.01 -13.90 -9.13
C ILE A 70 12.51 -13.87 -8.86
N GLU A 71 13.34 -13.58 -9.86
CA GLU A 71 14.75 -13.27 -9.63
C GLU A 71 14.93 -11.81 -9.22
N SER A 72 15.30 -11.58 -7.96
CA SER A 72 15.57 -10.25 -7.42
C SER A 72 16.56 -10.32 -6.25
N PRO A 73 17.48 -9.33 -6.13
CA PRO A 73 18.35 -9.21 -4.96
C PRO A 73 17.59 -8.71 -3.72
N TYR A 74 16.41 -8.11 -3.91
CA TYR A 74 15.55 -7.62 -2.84
C TYR A 74 14.68 -8.74 -2.30
N ARG A 75 14.74 -9.01 -0.99
CA ARG A 75 13.95 -10.09 -0.38
C ARG A 75 13.51 -9.79 1.05
N VAL A 76 12.38 -10.37 1.43
CA VAL A 76 11.91 -10.43 2.82
C VAL A 76 11.49 -11.87 3.12
N GLY A 77 12.26 -12.54 3.98
CA GLY A 77 12.13 -13.99 4.16
C GLY A 77 12.39 -14.74 2.85
N LYS A 78 11.47 -15.62 2.46
CA LYS A 78 11.54 -16.38 1.20
C LYS A 78 11.03 -15.64 -0.04
N TYR A 79 10.40 -14.47 0.11
CA TYR A 79 9.79 -13.74 -0.99
C TYR A 79 10.77 -12.75 -1.59
N ARG A 80 10.90 -12.78 -2.91
CA ARG A 80 11.74 -11.87 -3.69
C ARG A 80 10.87 -10.76 -4.25
N VAL A 81 11.27 -9.52 -4.04
CA VAL A 81 10.47 -8.32 -4.32
C VAL A 81 10.79 -7.80 -5.71
N ASP A 82 9.78 -7.64 -6.57
CA ASP A 82 9.91 -6.96 -7.85
C ASP A 82 9.86 -5.45 -7.65
N LEU A 83 11.02 -4.87 -7.33
CA LEU A 83 11.11 -3.45 -7.04
C LEU A 83 10.76 -2.58 -8.25
N ARG A 84 11.16 -3.03 -9.46
CA ARG A 84 10.90 -2.29 -10.70
C ARG A 84 9.41 -2.32 -11.04
N GLY A 85 8.79 -3.50 -10.97
CA GLY A 85 7.34 -3.64 -11.16
C GLY A 85 6.55 -2.83 -10.15
N PHE A 86 6.95 -2.84 -8.87
CA PHE A 86 6.32 -2.01 -7.85
C PHE A 86 6.45 -0.52 -8.15
N GLU A 87 7.63 -0.03 -8.52
CA GLU A 87 7.82 1.39 -8.81
C GLU A 87 7.08 1.85 -10.07
N TYR A 88 6.94 0.98 -11.07
CA TYR A 88 6.11 1.23 -12.25
C TYR A 88 4.61 1.29 -11.86
N PHE A 89 4.15 0.36 -11.03
CA PHE A 89 2.79 0.38 -10.49
C PHE A 89 2.49 1.69 -9.75
N LEU A 90 3.45 2.18 -8.94
CA LEU A 90 3.32 3.47 -8.25
C LEU A 90 3.22 4.66 -9.21
N ASP A 91 4.05 4.72 -10.27
CA ASP A 91 3.97 5.79 -11.28
C ASP A 91 2.63 5.84 -11.99
N SER A 92 2.05 4.67 -12.19
CA SER A 92 0.77 4.54 -12.86
C SER A 92 -0.38 5.04 -11.96
N THR A 93 -0.17 5.25 -10.65
CA THR A 93 -1.20 5.63 -9.69
C THR A 93 -1.15 7.13 -9.37
N ALA A 94 -2.29 7.82 -9.46
CA ALA A 94 -2.41 9.28 -9.37
C ALA A 94 -2.31 9.86 -7.93
N PHE A 95 -1.38 9.36 -7.10
CA PHE A 95 -1.27 9.75 -5.68
C PHE A 95 -1.04 11.26 -5.48
N LEU A 96 -0.25 11.87 -6.36
CA LEU A 96 0.15 13.28 -6.25
C LEU A 96 -0.73 14.23 -7.07
N ASP A 97 -1.74 13.71 -7.77
CA ASP A 97 -2.67 14.54 -8.52
C ASP A 97 -3.38 15.56 -7.61
N PRO A 98 -3.59 16.82 -8.03
CA PRO A 98 -4.28 17.82 -7.24
C PRO A 98 -5.74 17.49 -6.93
N SER A 99 -6.41 16.72 -7.80
CA SER A 99 -7.80 16.29 -7.63
C SER A 99 -7.95 15.12 -6.65
N THR A 100 -6.88 14.39 -6.36
CA THR A 100 -6.87 13.31 -5.38
C THR A 100 -7.04 13.86 -3.97
N THR A 101 -8.17 13.59 -3.33
CA THR A 101 -8.47 14.04 -1.97
C THR A 101 -8.35 12.94 -0.92
N VAL A 102 -8.54 11.67 -1.32
CA VAL A 102 -8.47 10.49 -0.46
C VAL A 102 -7.47 9.49 -1.01
N ILE A 103 -6.54 9.04 -0.17
CA ILE A 103 -5.55 8.03 -0.47
C ILE A 103 -5.73 6.84 0.45
N ILE A 104 -5.73 5.63 -0.11
CA ILE A 104 -5.83 4.38 0.64
C ILE A 104 -4.64 3.46 0.29
N ILE A 105 -3.89 3.02 1.29
CA ILE A 105 -2.71 2.16 1.11
C ILE A 105 -2.77 0.97 2.09
N ASP A 106 -2.79 -0.24 1.56
CA ASP A 106 -2.62 -1.48 2.34
C ASP A 106 -1.51 -2.34 1.72
N GLU A 107 -0.30 -2.44 2.27
CA GLU A 107 0.21 -1.87 3.53
C GLU A 107 1.51 -1.06 3.35
N ILE A 108 1.84 -0.23 4.34
CA ILE A 108 3.18 0.36 4.50
C ILE A 108 4.01 -0.63 5.32
N GLY A 109 4.59 -1.61 4.64
CA GLY A 109 5.34 -2.72 5.22
C GLY A 109 6.83 -2.72 4.87
N LYS A 110 7.54 -3.75 5.34
CA LYS A 110 8.99 -3.93 5.09
C LYS A 110 9.28 -4.12 3.61
N MET A 111 8.42 -4.83 2.88
CA MET A 111 8.63 -5.14 1.45
C MET A 111 8.53 -3.88 0.60
N GLU A 112 7.49 -3.09 0.80
CA GLU A 112 7.23 -1.84 0.08
C GLU A 112 8.29 -0.80 0.41
N CYS A 113 8.73 -0.73 1.68
CA CYS A 113 9.78 0.19 2.13
C CYS A 113 11.18 -0.13 1.58
N LEU A 114 11.38 -1.25 0.88
CA LEU A 114 12.60 -1.47 0.10
C LEU A 114 12.73 -0.45 -1.03
N SER A 115 11.63 0.10 -1.55
CA SER A 115 11.66 1.15 -2.57
C SER A 115 11.94 2.51 -1.95
N PRO A 116 13.03 3.20 -2.35
CA PRO A 116 13.25 4.60 -2.00
C PRO A 116 12.14 5.50 -2.50
N LYS A 117 11.60 5.22 -3.69
CA LYS A 117 10.49 5.95 -4.30
C LYS A 117 9.23 5.84 -3.46
N PHE A 118 8.86 4.64 -3.03
CA PHE A 118 7.71 4.45 -2.14
C PHE A 118 7.89 5.22 -0.83
N LYS A 119 9.06 5.16 -0.20
CA LYS A 119 9.34 5.94 1.02
C LYS A 119 9.18 7.44 0.81
N ASN A 120 9.64 7.97 -0.33
CA ASN A 120 9.48 9.39 -0.66
C ASN A 120 8.02 9.74 -0.95
N LEU A 121 7.29 8.88 -1.64
CA LEU A 121 5.85 9.02 -1.87
C LEU A 121 5.07 9.06 -0.54
N ILE A 122 5.32 8.11 0.37
CA ILE A 122 4.68 8.08 1.68
C ILE A 122 4.95 9.38 2.46
N LYS A 123 6.19 9.88 2.45
CA LYS A 123 6.51 11.18 3.05
C LYS A 123 5.73 12.34 2.41
N ALA A 124 5.61 12.35 1.09
CA ALA A 124 4.88 13.41 0.38
C ALA A 124 3.38 13.40 0.72
N ILE A 125 2.73 12.23 0.66
CA ILE A 125 1.29 12.12 0.92
C ILE A 125 0.94 12.39 2.39
N LEU A 126 1.76 11.91 3.34
CA LEU A 126 1.50 12.12 4.77
C LEU A 126 1.69 13.58 5.21
N ASN A 127 2.49 14.35 4.47
CA ASN A 127 2.68 15.79 4.68
C ASN A 127 1.72 16.66 3.85
N SER A 128 0.85 16.05 3.04
CA SER A 128 -0.12 16.77 2.22
C SER A 128 -1.42 17.05 2.98
N GLU A 129 -2.33 17.79 2.35
CA GLU A 129 -3.68 17.98 2.87
C GLU A 129 -4.66 16.84 2.50
N LYS A 130 -4.18 15.75 1.91
CA LYS A 130 -5.02 14.61 1.51
C LYS A 130 -5.40 13.77 2.74
N LEU A 131 -6.59 13.19 2.73
CA LEU A 131 -6.97 12.15 3.70
C LEU A 131 -6.20 10.88 3.35
N VAL A 132 -5.32 10.42 4.24
CA VAL A 132 -4.56 9.19 4.05
C VAL A 132 -5.06 8.13 5.02
N LEU A 133 -5.60 7.04 4.49
CA LEU A 133 -5.91 5.83 5.22
C LEU A 133 -4.86 4.79 4.86
N ALA A 134 -4.05 4.35 5.82
CA ALA A 134 -3.05 3.34 5.54
C ALA A 134 -3.00 2.26 6.62
N THR A 135 -2.63 1.06 6.24
CA THR A 135 -2.26 0.02 7.20
C THR A 135 -0.75 0.00 7.40
N ILE A 136 -0.33 -0.28 8.63
CA ILE A 136 1.09 -0.41 8.99
C ILE A 136 1.31 -1.74 9.72
N ALA A 137 2.46 -2.36 9.48
CA ALA A 137 2.86 -3.56 10.20
C ALA A 137 2.99 -3.28 11.71
N LEU A 138 2.43 -4.15 12.56
CA LEU A 138 2.49 -3.99 14.02
C LEU A 138 3.91 -4.07 14.58
N LYS A 139 4.78 -4.85 13.92
CA LYS A 139 6.21 -4.93 14.20
C LYS A 139 6.96 -4.96 12.88
N GLY A 140 7.90 -4.04 12.71
CA GLY A 140 8.98 -4.19 11.73
C GLY A 140 10.11 -4.94 12.42
N SER A 141 10.26 -6.24 12.17
CA SER A 141 11.54 -6.90 12.46
C SER A 141 12.55 -6.35 11.45
N GLY A 142 13.33 -5.35 11.87
CA GLY A 142 14.57 -4.96 11.20
C GLY A 142 15.43 -6.18 10.97
#